data_AF-A0A2U3L3M3-F1
#
_entry.id   AF-A0A2U3L3M3-F1
#
_cell.length_a   1.000
_cell.length_b   1.000
_cell.length_c   1.000
_cell.angle_alpha   90.00
_cell.angle_beta   90.00
_cell.angle_gamma   90.00
#
_symmetry.space_group_name_H-M   'P 1'
#
loop_
_entity.id
_entity.type
_entity.pdbx_description
1 polymer ?
#
loop_
_entity_poly.entity_id
_entity_poly.type
_entity_poly.pdbx_seq_one_letter_code
_entity_poly.pdbx_strand_id
1 'polypeptide(L)'
;MLKKLNYSVVGVAGGEEAVEYLKQNAVDLVVLDMIMDPGMDGLDTYTKIIEIHPHQRAIIVSGFSETERVSSAQALGAGTYVRKPYIIERLGLAVRKELTQSALRMTEDQGRN
;
A
#
# COMPACT_ATOMS: atom_id res chain seq x y z
N MET A 1 0.81 -11.38 11.36
CA MET A 1 2.28 -11.38 11.14
C MET A 1 2.90 -10.03 11.46
N LEU A 2 2.48 -8.93 10.84
CA LEU A 2 3.06 -7.59 11.06
C LEU A 2 2.97 -7.08 12.52
N LYS A 3 1.93 -7.43 13.28
CA LYS A 3 1.87 -7.16 14.74
C LYS A 3 3.05 -7.76 15.51
N LYS A 4 3.59 -8.92 15.07
CA LYS A 4 4.79 -9.54 15.67
C LYS A 4 6.08 -8.78 15.34
N LEU A 5 6.04 -7.90 14.35
CA LEU A 5 7.12 -6.98 13.99
C LEU A 5 6.87 -5.57 14.57
N ASN A 6 6.03 -5.45 15.60
CA ASN A 6 5.72 -4.22 16.32
C ASN A 6 5.02 -3.12 15.50
N TYR A 7 4.35 -3.47 14.41
CA TYR A 7 3.45 -2.55 13.71
C TYR A 7 2.06 -2.52 14.34
N SER A 8 1.46 -1.33 14.43
CA SER A 8 0.01 -1.19 14.62
C SER A 8 -0.68 -1.55 13.31
N VAL A 9 -1.68 -2.43 13.35
CA VAL A 9 -2.33 -2.96 12.14
C VAL A 9 -3.83 -2.99 12.35
N VAL A 10 -4.52 -2.34 11.42
CA VAL A 10 -5.95 -2.48 11.16
C VAL A 10 -6.13 -3.34 9.90
N GLY A 11 -7.15 -4.20 9.90
CA GLY A 11 -7.55 -4.96 8.73
C GLY A 11 -8.94 -4.53 8.30
N VAL A 12 -9.15 -4.47 6.98
CA VAL A 12 -10.44 -4.18 6.33
C VAL A 12 -10.71 -5.26 5.28
N ALA A 13 -11.97 -5.49 4.96
CA ALA A 13 -12.42 -6.64 4.16
C ALA A 13 -12.35 -6.41 2.64
N GLY A 14 -12.10 -5.19 2.17
CA GLY A 14 -12.05 -4.88 0.74
C GLY A 14 -11.75 -3.41 0.46
N GLY A 15 -11.79 -3.06 -0.83
CA GLY A 15 -11.45 -1.71 -1.29
C GLY A 15 -12.38 -0.63 -0.74
N GLU A 16 -13.68 -0.90 -0.68
CA GLU A 16 -14.69 0.06 -0.24
C GLU A 16 -14.49 0.45 1.22
N GLU A 17 -14.26 -0.55 2.08
CA GLU A 17 -13.98 -0.33 3.49
C GLU A 17 -12.62 0.34 3.71
N ALA A 18 -11.61 0.01 2.88
CA ALA A 18 -10.31 0.69 2.94
C ALA A 18 -10.43 2.19 2.64
N VAL A 19 -11.17 2.54 1.59
CA VAL A 19 -11.41 3.94 1.21
C VAL A 19 -12.20 4.67 2.30
N GLU A 20 -13.25 4.06 2.84
CA GLU A 20 -14.05 4.69 3.91
C GLU A 20 -13.23 4.87 5.20
N TYR A 21 -12.44 3.87 5.58
CA TYR A 21 -11.54 3.97 6.72
C TYR A 21 -10.56 5.14 6.57
N LEU A 22 -9.98 5.30 5.38
CA LEU A 22 -9.00 6.34 5.10
C LEU A 22 -9.60 7.75 4.98
N LYS A 23 -10.92 7.91 4.78
CA LYS A 23 -11.56 9.23 4.90
C LYS A 23 -11.51 9.78 6.32
N GLN A 24 -11.52 8.90 7.32
CA GLN A 24 -11.64 9.27 8.73
C GLN A 24 -10.33 9.06 9.52
N ASN A 25 -9.39 8.30 8.97
CA ASN A 25 -8.17 7.90 9.63
C ASN A 25 -6.97 8.06 8.69
N ALA A 26 -5.80 8.35 9.26
CA ALA A 26 -4.54 8.31 8.53
C ALA A 26 -3.78 7.01 8.83
N VAL A 27 -3.06 6.48 7.84
CA VAL A 27 -2.15 5.34 8.02
C VAL A 27 -0.82 5.61 7.33
N ASP A 28 0.25 5.10 7.92
CA ASP A 28 1.57 5.26 7.32
C ASP A 28 1.72 4.48 6.00
N LEU A 29 1.13 3.28 5.92
CA LEU A 29 1.29 2.38 4.79
C LEU A 29 0.05 1.51 4.60
N VAL A 30 -0.39 1.38 3.36
CA VAL A 30 -1.41 0.41 2.94
C VAL A 30 -0.72 -0.85 2.42
N VAL A 31 -1.17 -2.02 2.87
CA VAL A 31 -0.78 -3.31 2.28
C VAL A 31 -1.96 -3.79 1.44
N LEU A 32 -1.82 -3.71 0.12
CA LEU A 32 -2.95 -3.74 -0.81
C LEU A 32 -2.94 -5.02 -1.66
N ASP A 33 -4.02 -5.79 -1.61
CA ASP A 33 -4.25 -6.88 -2.56
C ASP A 33 -4.70 -6.33 -3.92
N MET A 34 -4.28 -6.98 -5.01
CA MET A 34 -4.74 -6.58 -6.35
C MET A 34 -6.05 -7.22 -6.75
N ILE A 35 -6.35 -8.40 -6.21
CA ILE A 35 -7.55 -9.15 -6.57
C ILE A 35 -8.44 -9.24 -5.34
N MET A 36 -9.56 -8.52 -5.37
CA MET A 36 -10.51 -8.39 -4.27
C MET A 36 -11.92 -8.51 -4.84
N ASP A 37 -12.35 -9.74 -5.11
CA ASP A 37 -13.68 -10.01 -5.64
C ASP A 37 -14.65 -10.45 -4.52
N PRO A 38 -15.89 -9.93 -4.49
CA PRO A 38 -16.46 -8.90 -5.36
C PRO A 38 -16.13 -7.46 -4.90
N GLY A 39 -16.13 -6.50 -5.83
CA GLY A 39 -16.03 -5.06 -5.52
C GLY A 39 -14.88 -4.38 -6.25
N MET A 40 -14.30 -3.35 -5.62
CA MET A 40 -13.11 -2.67 -6.13
C MET A 40 -11.87 -3.57 -6.03
N ASP A 41 -11.13 -3.64 -7.13
CA ASP A 41 -9.82 -4.28 -7.14
C ASP A 41 -8.74 -3.37 -6.53
N GLY A 42 -7.49 -3.84 -6.48
CA GLY A 42 -6.41 -3.05 -5.89
C GLY A 42 -6.14 -1.73 -6.63
N LEU A 43 -6.21 -1.71 -7.97
CA LEU A 43 -5.95 -0.50 -8.73
C LEU A 43 -7.03 0.55 -8.45
N ASP A 44 -8.30 0.14 -8.50
CA ASP A 44 -9.44 1.03 -8.26
C ASP A 44 -9.41 1.56 -6.83
N THR A 45 -9.06 0.69 -5.87
CA THR A 45 -8.89 1.05 -4.46
C THR A 45 -7.78 2.09 -4.27
N TYR A 46 -6.59 1.84 -4.83
CA TYR A 46 -5.46 2.75 -4.66
C TYR A 46 -5.72 4.11 -5.31
N THR A 47 -6.35 4.12 -6.49
CA THR A 47 -6.72 5.34 -7.20
C THR A 47 -7.60 6.24 -6.31
N LYS A 48 -8.63 5.68 -5.68
CA LYS A 48 -9.49 6.45 -4.76
C LYS A 48 -8.79 6.87 -3.47
N ILE A 49 -7.89 6.02 -2.96
CA ILE A 49 -7.12 6.35 -1.76
C ILE A 49 -6.25 7.59 -2.00
N ILE A 50 -5.56 7.68 -3.14
CA ILE A 50 -4.68 8.82 -3.42
C ILE A 50 -5.45 10.10 -3.79
N GLU A 51 -6.72 10.01 -4.22
CA GLU A 51 -7.60 11.18 -4.34
C GLU A 51 -7.88 11.82 -2.97
N ILE A 52 -7.91 11.01 -1.90
CA ILE A 52 -8.15 11.47 -0.51
C ILE A 52 -6.82 11.87 0.15
N HIS A 53 -5.78 11.05 -0.04
CA HIS A 53 -4.45 11.22 0.53
C HIS A 53 -3.39 11.11 -0.57
N PRO A 54 -3.02 12.21 -1.24
CA PRO A 54 -2.14 12.20 -2.43
C PRO A 54 -0.75 11.58 -2.24
N HIS A 55 -0.31 11.42 -0.99
CA HIS A 55 0.98 10.83 -0.63
C HIS A 55 0.85 9.49 0.11
N GLN A 56 -0.34 8.87 0.08
CA GLN A 56 -0.56 7.60 0.76
C GLN A 56 0.35 6.53 0.16
N ARG A 57 1.25 6.00 1.00
CA ARG A 57 2.14 4.90 0.62
C ARG A 57 1.36 3.60 0.56
N ALA A 58 1.70 2.76 -0.41
CA ALA A 58 1.21 1.39 -0.49
C ALA A 58 2.33 0.40 -0.86
N ILE A 59 2.20 -0.85 -0.44
CA ILE A 59 2.86 -1.99 -1.07
C ILE A 59 1.80 -2.91 -1.65
N ILE A 60 2.11 -3.56 -2.76
CA ILE A 60 1.19 -4.46 -3.45
C ILE A 60 1.46 -5.90 -3.02
N VAL A 61 0.42 -6.68 -2.72
CA VAL A 61 0.50 -8.09 -2.36
C VAL A 61 -0.47 -8.95 -3.18
N SER A 62 0.00 -9.69 -4.19
CA SER A 62 -0.90 -10.55 -5.00
C SER A 62 -0.32 -11.95 -5.21
N GLY A 63 -1.20 -12.95 -5.36
CA GLY A 63 -0.82 -14.34 -5.68
C GLY A 63 -0.61 -14.60 -7.17
N PHE A 64 -1.12 -13.72 -8.02
CA PHE A 64 -0.97 -13.81 -9.47
C PHE A 64 0.29 -13.09 -9.93
N SER A 65 0.77 -13.44 -11.12
CA SER A 65 1.90 -12.74 -11.77
C SER A 65 1.65 -11.24 -11.84
N GLU A 66 2.72 -10.47 -11.99
CA GLU A 66 2.63 -9.03 -12.24
C GLU A 66 1.72 -8.79 -13.45
N THR A 67 0.58 -8.14 -13.21
CA THR A 67 -0.43 -7.82 -14.21
C THR A 67 -0.31 -6.35 -14.60
N GLU A 68 -0.95 -5.98 -15.71
CA GLU A 68 -1.09 -4.57 -16.09
C GLU A 68 -1.64 -3.71 -14.95
N ARG A 69 -2.59 -4.24 -14.16
CA ARG A 69 -3.14 -3.58 -12.96
C ARG A 69 -2.06 -3.27 -11.91
N VAL A 70 -1.10 -4.17 -11.67
CA VAL A 70 0.03 -3.93 -10.74
C VAL A 70 0.88 -2.77 -11.28
N SER A 71 1.24 -2.82 -12.55
CA SER A 71 2.06 -1.78 -13.19
C SER A 71 1.36 -0.42 -13.18
N SER A 72 0.04 -0.37 -13.43
CA SER A 72 -0.75 0.86 -13.33
C SER A 72 -0.78 1.41 -11.92
N ALA A 73 -0.96 0.57 -10.89
CA ALA A 73 -0.94 1.04 -9.50
C ALA A 73 0.43 1.60 -9.12
N GLN A 74 1.52 0.98 -9.59
CA GLN A 74 2.88 1.49 -9.39
C GLN A 74 3.13 2.82 -10.11
N ALA A 75 2.58 2.99 -11.32
CA ALA A 75 2.63 4.27 -12.04
C ALA A 75 1.90 5.40 -11.29
N LEU A 76 0.89 5.07 -10.49
CA LEU A 76 0.21 5.99 -9.57
C LEU A 76 0.96 6.22 -8.25
N GLY A 77 2.12 5.57 -8.05
CA GLY A 77 2.97 5.75 -6.89
C GLY A 77 2.90 4.62 -5.86
N ALA A 78 2.17 3.53 -6.12
CA ALA A 78 2.25 2.36 -5.24
C ALA A 78 3.67 1.77 -5.28
N GLY A 79 4.12 1.31 -4.13
CA GLY A 79 5.48 0.84 -3.93
C GLY A 79 5.72 -0.59 -4.40
N THR A 80 6.57 -1.29 -3.64
CA THR A 80 7.07 -2.61 -4.04
C THR A 80 5.95 -3.66 -4.11
N TYR A 81 6.01 -4.51 -5.14
CA TYR A 81 5.17 -5.70 -5.28
C TYR A 81 5.76 -6.92 -4.54
N VAL A 82 4.92 -7.60 -3.76
CA VAL A 82 5.27 -8.81 -3.00
C VAL A 82 4.34 -9.95 -3.40
N ARG A 83 4.87 -10.93 -4.11
CA ARG A 83 4.12 -12.12 -4.55
C ARG A 83 3.71 -13.02 -3.37
N LYS A 84 2.45 -13.48 -3.34
CA LYS A 84 1.95 -14.55 -2.46
C LYS A 84 2.29 -15.95 -3.04
N PRO A 85 2.54 -16.96 -2.20
CA PRO A 85 2.65 -16.87 -0.74
C PRO A 85 3.93 -16.12 -0.32
N TYR A 86 3.85 -15.35 0.77
CA TYR A 86 4.98 -14.62 1.34
C TYR A 86 5.27 -15.08 2.77
N ILE A 87 6.54 -15.00 3.17
CA ILE A 87 7.00 -15.21 4.55
C ILE A 87 7.12 -13.87 5.28
N ILE A 88 7.19 -13.92 6.62
CA ILE A 88 7.19 -12.72 7.47
C ILE A 88 8.38 -11.80 7.18
N GLU A 89 9.53 -12.38 6.85
CA GLU A 89 10.77 -11.69 6.53
C GLU A 89 10.59 -10.87 5.24
N ARG A 90 10.07 -11.48 4.18
CA ARG A 90 9.89 -10.81 2.88
C ARG A 90 8.89 -9.67 2.96
N LEU A 91 7.74 -9.90 3.61
CA LEU A 91 6.74 -8.85 3.79
C LEU A 91 7.27 -7.73 4.72
N GLY A 92 7.93 -8.10 5.81
CA GLY A 92 8.51 -7.14 6.76
C GLY A 92 9.59 -6.26 6.13
N LEU A 93 10.43 -6.82 5.25
CA LEU A 93 11.43 -6.07 4.49
C LEU A 93 10.77 -5.05 3.54
N ALA A 94 9.72 -5.45 2.82
CA ALA A 94 9.00 -4.56 1.92
C ALA A 94 8.33 -3.40 2.69
N VAL A 95 7.65 -3.71 3.79
CA VAL A 95 7.03 -2.71 4.68
C VAL A 95 8.08 -1.73 5.21
N ARG A 96 9.20 -2.23 5.76
CA ARG A 96 10.26 -1.38 6.30
C ARG A 96 10.88 -0.49 5.23
N LYS A 97 11.15 -1.05 4.05
CA LYS A 97 11.72 -0.30 2.92
C LYS A 97 10.82 0.86 2.53
N GLU A 98 9.52 0.60 2.34
CA GLU A 98 8.55 1.63 1.93
C GLU A 98 8.40 2.73 2.99
N LEU A 99 8.32 2.34 4.28
CA LEU A 99 8.25 3.28 5.39
C LEU A 99 9.51 4.14 5.56
N THR A 100 10.68 3.63 5.14
CA THR A 100 11.96 4.34 5.27
C THR A 100 12.24 5.24 4.07
N GLN A 101 11.91 4.80 2.84
CA GLN A 101 12.16 5.58 1.62
C GLN A 101 11.41 6.92 1.61
N SER A 102 10.27 7.00 2.29
CA SER A 102 9.53 8.24 2.43
C SER A 102 10.17 9.25 3.38
N ALA A 103 10.91 8.81 4.39
CA ALA A 103 11.64 9.73 5.27
C ALA A 103 12.68 10.53 4.44
N LEU A 104 13.25 9.89 3.41
CA LEU A 104 14.19 10.54 2.48
C LEU A 104 13.48 11.45 1.48
N ARG A 105 12.34 11.03 0.93
CA ARG A 105 11.55 11.87 -0.02
C ARG A 105 10.98 13.13 0.65
N MET A 106 10.57 13.04 1.92
CA MET A 106 10.09 14.21 2.68
C MET A 106 11.20 15.23 2.98
N THR A 107 12.46 14.80 3.12
CA THR A 107 13.60 15.72 3.27
C THR A 107 13.99 16.42 1.97
N GLU A 108 13.74 15.79 0.82
CA GLU A 108 14.09 16.37 -0.49
C GLU A 108 13.09 17.46 -0.93
N ASP A 109 11.80 17.30 -0.65
CA ASP A 109 10.77 18.31 -0.96
C ASP A 109 10.88 19.57 -0.07
N GLN A 110 11.45 19.46 1.14
CA GLN A 110 11.69 20.61 2.02
C GLN A 110 12.94 21.43 1.67
N GLY A 111 13.82 20.92 0.80
CA GLY A 111 15.05 21.59 0.36
C GLY A 111 14.91 22.42 -0.92
N ARG A 112 13.70 22.54 -1.48
CA ARG A 112 13.44 23.14 -2.79
C ARG A 112 12.76 24.52 -2.75
N ASN A 113 12.75 25.18 -1.59
CA ASN A 113 12.23 26.54 -1.44
C ASN A 113 13.35 27.58 -1.30
#